data_AF-A0A9X8T5C1-F1
#
_entry.id   AF-A0A9X8T5C1-F1
#
_cell.length_a   1.000
_cell.length_b   1.000
_cell.length_c   1.000
_cell.angle_alpha   90.00
_cell.angle_beta   90.00
_cell.angle_gamma   90.00
#
_symmetry.space_group_name_H-M   'P 1'
#
loop_
_entity.id
_entity.type
_entity.pdbx_description
1 polymer ?
#
loop_
_entity_poly.entity_id
_entity_poly.type
_entity_poly.pdbx_seq_one_letter_code
_entity_poly.pdbx_strand_id
1 'polypeptide(L)'
;MSLETGEVFEKVKPIILKLKRHYYLQLWETDDWLQEGHLVLVKLLERHPELVGDEARLYRYFKTKFSSYLKDVLRRQESQKRQLTRWLMRR
;
A
#
# COMPACT_ATOMS: atom_id res chain seq x y z
N MET A 1 -11.42 1.08 -19.05
CA MET A 1 -11.04 1.50 -17.67
C MET A 1 -9.60 1.14 -17.29
N SER A 2 -8.87 0.33 -18.06
CA SER A 2 -7.50 -0.10 -17.71
C SER A 2 -6.37 0.87 -18.06
N LEU A 3 -6.58 1.80 -19.01
CA LEU A 3 -5.53 2.74 -19.46
C LEU A 3 -5.36 3.93 -18.52
N GLU A 4 -6.45 4.50 -18.00
CA GLU A 4 -6.40 5.67 -17.09
C GLU A 4 -5.70 5.34 -15.76
N THR A 5 -5.90 4.13 -15.24
CA THR A 5 -5.23 3.66 -14.02
C THR A 5 -3.71 3.60 -14.16
N GLY A 6 -3.19 3.32 -15.37
CA GLY A 6 -1.75 3.27 -15.62
C GLY A 6 -1.09 4.64 -15.53
N GLU A 7 -1.68 5.66 -16.14
CA GLU A 7 -1.17 7.03 -16.07
C GLU A 7 -1.23 7.59 -14.65
N VAL A 8 -2.32 7.35 -13.94
CA VAL A 8 -2.49 7.75 -12.54
C VAL A 8 -1.51 6.99 -11.63
N PHE A 9 -1.21 5.73 -11.94
CA PHE A 9 -0.24 4.93 -11.20
C PHE A 9 1.17 5.50 -11.29
N GLU A 10 1.64 5.88 -12.48
CA GLU A 10 2.98 6.49 -12.63
C GLU A 10 3.11 7.79 -11.84
N LYS A 11 2.04 8.56 -11.65
CA LYS A 11 2.03 9.75 -10.79
C LYS A 11 2.19 9.43 -9.30
N VAL A 12 1.60 8.34 -8.81
CA VAL A 12 1.69 7.96 -7.38
C VAL A 12 2.89 7.06 -7.06
N LYS A 13 3.51 6.45 -8.06
CA LYS A 13 4.68 5.58 -7.92
C LYS A 13 5.85 6.19 -7.12
N PRO A 14 6.22 7.49 -7.30
CA PRO A 14 7.23 8.12 -6.44
C PRO A 14 6.84 8.13 -4.95
N ILE A 15 5.54 8.21 -4.63
CA ILE A 15 5.04 8.16 -3.25
C ILE A 15 5.24 6.77 -2.66
N ILE A 16 4.93 5.72 -3.43
CA ILE A 16 5.15 4.31 -3.04
C ILE A 16 6.64 4.10 -2.75
N LEU A 17 7.52 4.49 -3.66
CA LEU A 17 8.96 4.32 -3.52
C LEU A 17 9.55 5.15 -2.36
N LYS A 18 8.97 6.33 -2.08
CA LYS A 18 9.33 7.11 -0.89
C LYS A 18 8.94 6.37 0.39
N LEU A 19 7.72 5.82 0.46
CA LEU A 19 7.25 5.08 1.63
C LEU A 19 8.00 3.76 1.83
N LYS A 20 8.38 3.06 0.76
CA LYS A 20 9.28 1.89 0.80
C LYS A 20 10.58 2.19 1.55
N ARG A 21 11.15 3.39 1.40
CA ARG A 21 12.37 3.79 2.13
C ARG A 21 12.12 4.06 3.61
N HIS A 22 10.89 4.38 4.00
CA HIS A 22 10.53 4.69 5.38
C HIS A 22 10.08 3.47 6.19
N TYR A 23 9.52 2.47 5.53
CA TYR A 23 8.97 1.27 6.18
C TYR A 23 9.75 0.03 5.75
N TYR A 24 10.23 -0.73 6.72
CA TYR A 24 10.83 -2.03 6.46
C TYR A 24 9.76 -3.13 6.56
N LEU A 25 9.30 -3.64 5.42
CA LEU A 25 8.44 -4.82 5.35
C LEU A 25 9.30 -6.02 4.98
N GLN A 26 9.44 -6.94 5.93
CA GLN A 26 10.20 -8.17 5.72
C GLN A 26 9.55 -8.98 4.60
N LEU A 27 10.36 -9.47 3.66
CA LEU A 27 9.98 -10.25 2.47
C LEU A 27 9.35 -9.49 1.29
N TRP A 28 9.14 -8.18 1.39
CA TRP A 28 8.62 -7.40 0.26
C TRP A 28 9.74 -6.95 -0.67
N GLU A 29 9.65 -7.33 -1.93
CA GLU A 29 10.44 -6.82 -3.04
C GLU A 29 9.80 -5.56 -3.65
N THR A 30 10.55 -4.86 -4.50
CA THR A 30 10.04 -3.63 -5.16
C THR A 30 8.70 -3.88 -5.86
N ASP A 31 8.56 -5.03 -6.49
CA ASP A 31 7.35 -5.36 -7.25
C ASP A 31 6.15 -5.59 -6.33
N ASP A 32 6.35 -6.17 -5.13
CA ASP A 32 5.29 -6.27 -4.11
C ASP A 32 4.80 -4.89 -3.70
N TRP A 33 5.73 -3.95 -3.45
CA TRP A 33 5.38 -2.56 -3.11
C TRP A 33 4.56 -1.89 -4.22
N LEU A 34 4.94 -2.11 -5.47
CA LEU A 34 4.26 -1.55 -6.64
C LEU A 34 2.88 -2.18 -6.85
N GLN A 35 2.77 -3.51 -6.77
CA GLN A 35 1.49 -4.22 -6.88
C GLN A 35 0.51 -3.79 -5.80
N GLU A 36 0.94 -3.80 -4.55
CA GLU A 36 0.10 -3.43 -3.42
C GLU A 36 -0.32 -1.95 -3.47
N GLY A 37 0.60 -1.08 -3.89
CA GLY A 37 0.28 0.32 -4.18
C GLY A 37 -0.76 0.46 -5.30
N HIS A 38 -0.64 -0.31 -6.37
CA HIS A 38 -1.61 -0.33 -7.46
C HIS A 38 -2.99 -0.81 -6.99
N LEU A 39 -3.05 -1.88 -6.19
CA LEU A 39 -4.31 -2.38 -5.62
C LEU A 39 -5.00 -1.35 -4.72
N VAL A 40 -4.23 -0.64 -3.89
CA VAL A 40 -4.77 0.44 -3.06
C VAL A 40 -5.26 1.61 -3.91
N LEU A 41 -4.56 1.94 -4.99
CA LEU A 41 -4.97 2.98 -5.94
C LEU A 41 -6.27 2.62 -6.62
N VAL A 42 -6.40 1.41 -7.18
CA VAL A 42 -7.62 0.97 -7.87
C VAL A 42 -8.82 1.05 -6.93
N LYS A 43 -8.70 0.49 -5.71
CA LYS A 43 -9.78 0.57 -4.69
C LYS A 43 -10.12 1.99 -4.27
N LEU A 44 -9.14 2.91 -4.31
CA LEU A 44 -9.37 4.32 -4.02
C LEU A 44 -10.17 4.98 -5.15
N LEU A 45 -9.78 4.74 -6.41
CA LEU A 45 -10.42 5.32 -7.58
C LEU A 45 -11.82 4.74 -7.84
N GLU A 46 -12.05 3.46 -7.52
CA GLU A 46 -13.39 2.86 -7.55
C GLU A 46 -14.38 3.57 -6.61
N ARG A 47 -13.89 4.08 -5.47
CA ARG A 47 -14.71 4.79 -4.49
C ARG A 47 -14.79 6.29 -4.74
N HIS A 48 -13.74 6.85 -5.32
CA HIS A 48 -13.55 8.27 -5.54
C HIS A 48 -13.00 8.53 -6.96
N PRO A 49 -13.81 8.28 -8.01
CA PRO A 49 -13.39 8.49 -9.40
C PRO A 49 -13.05 9.95 -9.70
N GLU A 50 -13.59 10.90 -8.92
CA GLU A 50 -13.29 12.33 -9.03
C GLU A 50 -11.82 12.69 -8.81
N LEU A 51 -11.04 11.80 -8.18
CA LEU A 51 -9.62 12.04 -7.88
C LEU A 51 -8.73 11.97 -9.12
N VAL A 52 -9.18 11.38 -10.23
CA VAL A 52 -8.39 11.30 -11.46
C VAL A 52 -8.07 12.70 -12.01
N GLY A 53 -8.99 13.65 -11.84
CA GLY A 53 -8.84 15.04 -12.32
C GLY A 53 -8.15 16.00 -11.35
N ASP A 54 -7.93 15.61 -10.08
CA ASP A 54 -7.30 16.46 -9.06
C ASP A 54 -6.08 15.76 -8.43
N GLU A 55 -4.92 16.03 -9.01
CA GLU A 55 -3.65 15.42 -8.58
C GLU A 55 -3.30 15.72 -7.11
N ALA A 56 -3.56 16.94 -6.65
CA ALA A 56 -3.22 17.33 -5.28
C ALA A 56 -4.05 16.54 -4.26
N ARG A 57 -5.34 16.35 -4.54
CA ARG A 57 -6.21 15.49 -3.71
C ARG A 57 -5.82 14.03 -3.85
N LEU A 58 -5.56 13.55 -5.06
CA LEU A 58 -5.12 12.18 -5.31
C LEU A 58 -3.90 11.83 -4.45
N TYR A 59 -2.84 12.64 -4.49
CA TYR A 59 -1.62 12.39 -3.72
C TYR A 59 -1.88 12.34 -2.22
N ARG A 60 -2.70 13.26 -1.70
CA ARG A 60 -3.04 13.30 -0.27
C ARG A 60 -3.83 12.06 0.15
N TYR A 61 -4.87 11.72 -0.60
CA TYR A 61 -5.73 10.57 -0.32
C TYR A 61 -4.96 9.26 -0.45
N PHE A 62 -4.24 9.09 -1.56
CA PHE A 62 -3.42 7.92 -1.80
C PHE A 62 -2.37 7.73 -0.71
N LYS A 63 -1.58 8.77 -0.40
CA LYS A 63 -0.59 8.71 0.68
C LYS A 63 -1.21 8.29 2.01
N THR A 64 -2.37 8.84 2.35
CA THR A 64 -3.07 8.52 3.59
C THR A 64 -3.52 7.07 3.60
N LYS A 65 -4.24 6.62 2.56
CA LYS A 65 -4.75 5.24 2.46
C LYS A 65 -3.63 4.22 2.41
N PHE A 66 -2.59 4.46 1.62
CA PHE A 66 -1.45 3.56 1.51
C PHE A 66 -0.67 3.49 2.82
N SER A 67 -0.47 4.61 3.53
CA SER A 67 0.18 4.59 4.85
C SER A 67 -0.63 3.81 5.90
N SER A 68 -1.96 3.96 5.90
CA SER A 68 -2.84 3.15 6.77
C SER A 68 -2.74 1.67 6.42
N TYR A 69 -2.74 1.33 5.14
CA TYR A 69 -2.59 -0.04 4.67
C TYR A 69 -1.26 -0.68 5.12
N LEU A 70 -0.14 0.02 4.96
CA LEU A 70 1.17 -0.47 5.42
C LEU A 70 1.19 -0.75 6.93
N LYS A 71 0.56 0.11 7.74
CA LYS A 71 0.41 -0.11 9.18
C LYS A 71 -0.45 -1.34 9.50
N ASP A 72 -1.46 -1.63 8.69
CA ASP A 72 -2.27 -2.85 8.83
C ASP A 72 -1.46 -4.11 8.49
N VAL A 73 -0.68 -4.06 7.41
CA VAL A 73 0.22 -5.16 7.01
C VAL A 73 1.24 -5.45 8.11
N LEU A 74 1.91 -4.43 8.63
CA LEU A 74 2.85 -4.56 9.75
C LEU A 74 2.20 -5.19 10.98
N ARG A 75 1.03 -4.70 11.38
CA ARG A 75 0.29 -5.26 12.53
C ARG A 75 -0.08 -6.72 12.33
N ARG A 76 -0.47 -7.12 11.12
CA ARG A 76 -0.76 -8.51 10.76
C ARG A 76 0.48 -9.39 10.86
N GLN A 77 1.62 -8.94 10.32
CA GLN A 77 2.89 -9.67 10.42
C GLN A 77 3.32 -9.88 11.89
N GLU A 78 3.26 -8.83 12.72
CA GLU A 78 3.58 -8.94 14.14
C GLU A 78 2.64 -9.90 14.87
N SER A 79 1.34 -9.86 14.55
CA SER A 79 0.35 -10.76 15.14
C SER A 79 0.63 -12.23 14.81
N GLN A 80 0.97 -12.51 13.55
CA GLN A 80 1.34 -13.86 13.10
C GLN A 80 2.61 -14.36 13.81
N LYS A 81 3.64 -13.52 13.93
CA LYS A 81 4.86 -13.85 14.71
C LYS A 81 4.50 -14.19 16.16
N ARG A 82 3.65 -13.40 16.83
CA ARG A 82 3.18 -13.67 18.20
C ARG A 82 2.41 -14.98 18.33
N GLN A 83 1.59 -15.34 17.35
CA GLN A 83 0.88 -16.63 17.34
C GLN A 83 1.86 -17.81 17.18
N LEU A 84 2.82 -17.69 16.26
CA LEU A 84 3.85 -18.71 16.05
C LEU A 84 4.72 -18.93 17.29
N THR A 85 5.18 -17.86 17.94
CA THR A 85 5.94 -17.95 19.21
C THR A 85 5.13 -18.66 20.28
N ARG A 86 3.84 -18.31 20.45
CA ARG A 86 2.97 -18.98 21.42
C ARG A 86 2.76 -20.46 21.11
N TRP A 87 2.70 -20.84 19.84
CA TRP A 87 2.56 -22.23 19.44
C TRP A 87 3.83 -23.03 19.74
N LEU A 88 5.00 -22.47 19.45
CA LEU A 88 6.29 -23.12 19.73
C LEU A 88 6.56 -23.29 21.22
N MET A 89 6.16 -22.34 22.08
CA MET A 89 6.31 -22.46 23.54
C MET A 89 5.37 -23.47 24.19
N ARG A 90 4.36 -23.96 23.46
CA ARG A 90 3.39 -24.96 23.94
C ARG A 90 3.73 -26.39 23.51
N ARG A 91 4.88 -26.58 22.84
CA ARG A 91 5.32 -27.85 22.27
C ARG A 91 6.53 -28.41 23.02
#